data_AF-A0A538FQ17-F1
#
_entry.id   AF-A0A538FQ17-F1
#
_cell.length_a   1.000
_cell.length_b   1.000
_cell.length_c   1.000
_cell.angle_alpha   90.00
_cell.angle_beta   90.00
_cell.angle_gamma   90.00
#
_symmetry.space_group_name_H-M   'P 1'
#
loop_
_entity.id
_entity.type
_entity.pdbx_description
1 polymer ?
#
loop_
_entity_poly.entity_id
_entity_poly.type
_entity_poly.pdbx_seq_one_letter_code
_entity_poly.pdbx_strand_id
1 'polypeptide(L)'
;MELRIDERRLVELALRLVSTPSFTGSEQPAAELMRDELADLGLRVQWQQVEDERANVLGTWEGAGGGPTLMLNGHLDTSYSGREPWLHGIPGFQPAGFERDGRIYGLGISNMKGALC
;
A
#
# COMPACT_ATOMS: atom_id res chain seq x y z
N MET A 1 -22.61 16.68 4.66
CA MET A 1 -21.52 15.78 5.04
C MET A 1 -20.23 16.48 4.68
N GLU A 2 -19.46 16.91 5.67
CA GLU A 2 -18.20 17.60 5.43
C GLU A 2 -17.13 16.53 5.18
N LEU A 3 -16.57 16.50 3.97
CA LEU A 3 -15.48 15.58 3.61
C LEU A 3 -14.23 16.05 4.37
N ARG A 4 -13.85 15.29 5.40
CA ARG A 4 -12.64 15.54 6.18
C ARG A 4 -11.61 14.48 5.87
N ILE A 5 -10.46 14.91 5.36
CA ILE A 5 -9.30 14.03 5.19
C ILE A 5 -8.59 13.93 6.55
N ASP A 6 -8.37 12.71 7.00
CA ASP A 6 -7.54 12.44 8.18
C ASP A 6 -6.09 12.21 7.74
N GLU A 7 -5.32 13.31 7.69
CA GLU A 7 -3.91 13.29 7.30
C GLU A 7 -3.08 12.32 8.17
N ARG A 8 -3.40 12.23 9.46
CA ARG A 8 -2.69 11.37 10.40
C ARG A 8 -2.87 9.91 10.01
N ARG A 9 -4.11 9.50 9.72
CA ARG A 9 -4.43 8.15 9.25
C ARG A 9 -3.71 7.81 7.94
N LEU A 10 -3.65 8.75 6.99
CA LEU A 10 -2.94 8.55 5.71
C LEU A 10 -1.44 8.33 5.91
N VAL A 11 -0.80 9.16 6.74
CA VAL A 11 0.64 9.02 7.05
C VAL A 11 0.91 7.71 7.79
N GLU A 12 0.07 7.33 8.76
CA GLU A 12 0.23 6.08 9.51
C GLU A 12 0.07 4.84 8.61
N LEU A 13 -0.90 4.85 7.69
CA LEU A 13 -1.06 3.79 6.69
C LEU A 13 0.15 3.71 5.75
N ALA A 14 0.62 4.84 5.23
CA ALA A 14 1.80 4.89 4.37
C ALA A 14 3.04 4.36 5.07
N LEU A 15 3.28 4.73 6.33
CA LEU A 15 4.40 4.25 7.13
C LEU A 15 4.32 2.74 7.38
N ARG A 16 3.13 2.20 7.70
CA ARG A 16 2.90 0.76 7.87
C ARG A 16 3.16 0.01 6.57
N LEU A 17 2.56 0.45 5.46
CA LEU A 17 2.70 -0.21 4.16
C LEU A 17 4.15 -0.19 3.66
N VAL A 18 4.87 0.92 3.82
CA VAL A 18 6.30 1.03 3.49
C VAL A 18 7.16 0.13 4.38
N SER A 19 6.81 0.00 5.66
CA SER A 19 7.53 -0.85 6.60
C SER A 19 7.26 -2.34 6.43
N THR A 20 6.25 -2.71 5.62
CA THR A 20 6.01 -4.09 5.20
C THR A 20 6.84 -4.41 3.96
N PRO A 21 7.86 -5.30 4.04
CA PRO A 21 8.62 -5.71 2.86
C PRO A 21 7.70 -6.35 1.83
N SER A 22 7.84 -5.96 0.57
CA SER A 22 7.01 -6.46 -0.52
C SER A 22 7.76 -6.40 -1.84
N PHE A 23 9.03 -6.82 -1.89
CA PHE A 23 9.70 -6.87 -3.19
C PHE A 23 9.00 -7.85 -4.12
N THR A 24 9.10 -7.63 -5.43
CA THR A 24 8.41 -8.46 -6.44
C THR A 24 8.66 -9.95 -6.18
N GLY A 25 7.58 -10.71 -6.00
CA GLY A 25 7.62 -12.13 -5.65
C GLY A 25 7.27 -12.44 -4.19
N SER A 26 7.23 -11.43 -3.33
CA SER A 26 6.92 -11.57 -1.89
C SER A 26 5.96 -10.48 -1.41
N GLU A 27 5.03 -10.04 -2.26
CA GLU A 27 4.10 -8.96 -1.99
C GLU A 27 2.90 -9.33 -1.08
N GLN A 28 2.69 -10.61 -0.77
CA GLN A 28 1.54 -11.06 0.03
C GLN A 28 1.37 -10.35 1.39
N PRO A 29 2.41 -10.10 2.20
CA PRO A 29 2.22 -9.36 3.46
C PRO A 29 1.66 -7.95 3.26
N ALA A 30 2.03 -7.27 2.17
CA ALA A 30 1.46 -5.97 1.83
C ALA A 30 0.02 -6.11 1.33
N ALA A 31 -0.30 -7.20 0.62
CA ALA A 31 -1.66 -7.52 0.21
C ALA A 31 -2.56 -7.79 1.44
N GLU A 32 -2.09 -8.55 2.42
CA GLU A 32 -2.81 -8.82 3.67
C GLU A 32 -3.12 -7.52 4.43
N LEU A 33 -2.15 -6.61 4.51
CA LEU A 33 -2.35 -5.29 5.10
C LEU A 33 -3.46 -4.51 4.37
N MET A 34 -3.39 -4.43 3.03
CA MET A 34 -4.39 -3.71 2.25
C MET A 34 -5.78 -4.37 2.29
N ARG A 35 -5.86 -5.70 2.40
CA ARG A 35 -7.11 -6.42 2.62
C ARG A 35 -7.79 -5.94 3.90
N ASP A 36 -7.02 -5.85 4.98
CA ASP A 36 -7.55 -5.44 6.28
C ASP A 36 -7.99 -3.97 6.26
N GLU A 37 -7.20 -3.08 5.64
CA GLU A 37 -7.57 -1.67 5.49
C GLU A 37 -8.83 -1.45 4.64
N LEU A 38 -8.99 -2.20 3.54
CA LEU A 38 -10.19 -2.11 2.70
C LEU A 38 -11.42 -2.67 3.44
N ALA A 39 -11.25 -3.71 4.25
CA ALA A 39 -12.32 -4.28 5.08
C ALA A 39 -12.74 -3.32 6.19
N ASP A 40 -11.78 -2.67 6.87
CA ASP A 40 -12.04 -1.67 7.91
C ASP A 40 -12.73 -0.41 7.38
N LEU A 41 -12.49 -0.07 6.12
CA LEU A 41 -13.22 0.97 5.38
C LEU A 41 -14.66 0.55 5.00
N GLY A 42 -15.04 -0.70 5.23
CA GLY A 42 -16.37 -1.25 4.93
C GLY A 42 -16.56 -1.62 3.46
N LEU A 43 -15.48 -1.79 2.68
CA LEU A 43 -15.57 -2.24 1.30
C LEU A 43 -15.77 -3.76 1.27
N ARG A 44 -16.44 -4.23 0.23
CA ARG A 44 -16.47 -5.66 -0.08
C ARG A 44 -15.10 -6.05 -0.62
N VAL A 45 -14.37 -6.85 0.15
CA VAL A 45 -13.01 -7.28 -0.19
C VAL A 45 -13.03 -8.62 -0.91
N GLN A 46 -12.27 -8.72 -1.99
CA GLN A 46 -11.96 -9.96 -2.70
C GLN A 46 -10.46 -10.18 -2.68
N TRP A 47 -10.05 -11.35 -2.16
CA TRP A 47 -8.70 -11.86 -2.29
C TRP A 47 -8.55 -12.59 -3.63
N GLN A 48 -7.51 -12.27 -4.39
CA GLN A 48 -7.18 -12.97 -5.61
C GLN A 48 -5.73 -13.45 -5.54
N GLN A 49 -5.55 -14.74 -5.21
CA GLN A 49 -4.25 -15.38 -5.30
C GLN A 49 -3.81 -15.47 -6.77
N VAL A 50 -2.59 -15.04 -7.06
CA VAL A 50 -1.98 -15.16 -8.40
C VAL A 50 -1.00 -16.33 -8.42
N GLU A 51 -0.05 -16.34 -7.49
CA GLU A 51 0.96 -17.38 -7.27
C GLU A 51 1.23 -17.48 -5.76
N ASP A 52 2.01 -18.46 -5.31
CA ASP A 52 2.42 -18.51 -3.90
C ASP A 52 3.13 -17.21 -3.50
N GLU A 53 2.84 -16.69 -2.31
CA GLU A 53 3.31 -15.39 -1.80
C GLU A 53 2.92 -14.14 -2.63
N ARG A 54 2.02 -14.29 -3.63
CA ARG A 54 1.64 -13.21 -4.55
C ARG A 54 0.12 -13.13 -4.74
N ALA A 55 -0.46 -12.03 -4.31
CA ALA A 55 -1.89 -11.82 -4.40
C ALA A 55 -2.26 -10.38 -4.75
N ASN A 56 -3.36 -10.24 -5.48
CA ASN A 56 -4.08 -8.99 -5.64
C ASN A 56 -5.18 -8.89 -4.58
N VAL A 57 -5.53 -7.65 -4.21
CA VAL A 57 -6.66 -7.36 -3.35
C VAL A 57 -7.54 -6.34 -4.03
N LEU A 58 -8.84 -6.66 -4.11
CA LEU A 58 -9.84 -5.79 -4.71
C LEU A 58 -10.81 -5.35 -3.63
N GLY A 59 -10.96 -4.04 -3.45
CA GLY A 59 -12.01 -3.44 -2.61
C GLY A 59 -13.10 -2.87 -3.49
N THR A 60 -14.35 -3.28 -3.27
CA THR A 60 -15.51 -2.74 -3.99
C THR A 60 -16.38 -1.94 -3.03
N TRP A 61 -16.57 -0.66 -3.35
CA TRP A 61 -17.62 0.16 -2.75
C TRP A 61 -18.87 0.08 -3.65
N GLU A 62 -19.86 -0.70 -3.23
CA GLU A 62 -21.09 -0.91 -4.01
C GLU A 62 -21.95 0.36 -4.01
N GLY A 63 -22.29 0.85 -5.21
CA GLY A 63 -23.27 1.93 -5.39
C GLY A 63 -24.70 1.40 -5.55
N ALA A 64 -25.67 2.31 -5.66
CA ALA A 64 -27.08 1.94 -5.87
C ALA A 64 -27.42 1.46 -7.30
N GLY A 65 -26.43 1.41 -8.21
CA GLY A 65 -26.61 1.07 -9.62
C GLY A 65 -27.00 2.26 -10.51
N GLY A 66 -26.96 2.07 -11.84
CA GLY A 66 -27.40 3.06 -12.82
C GLY A 66 -26.36 4.11 -13.26
N GLY A 67 -25.13 4.04 -12.74
CA GLY A 67 -24.00 4.91 -13.11
C GLY A 67 -22.77 4.13 -13.60
N PRO A 68 -21.72 4.83 -14.07
CA PRO A 68 -20.46 4.21 -14.46
C PRO A 68 -19.64 3.73 -13.26
N THR A 69 -18.75 2.75 -13.49
CA THR A 69 -17.77 2.27 -12.51
C THR A 69 -16.44 3.00 -12.67
N LEU A 70 -15.83 3.42 -11.56
CA LEU A 70 -14.45 3.92 -11.52
C LEU A 70 -13.55 2.89 -10.82
N MET A 71 -12.38 2.59 -11.40
CA MET A 71 -11.36 1.75 -10.79
C MET A 71 -10.11 2.59 -10.52
N LEU A 72 -9.68 2.58 -9.26
CA LEU A 72 -8.33 3.01 -8.87
C LEU A 72 -7.44 1.77 -8.83
N ASN A 73 -6.25 1.85 -9.41
CA ASN A 73 -5.34 0.71 -9.52
C ASN A 73 -3.90 1.13 -9.19
N GLY A 74 -3.18 0.23 -8.54
CA GLY A 74 -1.76 0.34 -8.27
C GLY A 74 -1.17 -1.02 -7.89
N HIS A 75 0.14 -1.06 -7.71
CA HIS A 75 0.89 -2.26 -7.36
C HIS A 75 1.46 -2.16 -5.94
N LEU A 76 1.62 -3.32 -5.29
CA LEU A 76 2.10 -3.42 -3.91
C LEU A 76 3.61 -3.65 -3.85
N ASP A 77 4.19 -4.10 -4.96
CA ASP A 77 5.55 -4.58 -4.97
C ASP A 77 6.59 -3.45 -5.03
N THR A 78 7.80 -3.76 -4.60
CA THR A 78 8.94 -2.85 -4.68
C THR A 78 10.03 -3.46 -5.55
N SER A 79 10.72 -2.62 -6.34
CA SER A 79 11.79 -3.09 -7.23
C SER A 79 13.01 -3.65 -6.50
N TYR A 80 13.19 -3.27 -5.23
CA TYR A 80 14.28 -3.72 -4.37
C TYR A 80 13.71 -4.40 -3.13
N SER A 81 14.52 -5.26 -2.52
CA SER A 81 14.25 -5.83 -1.18
C SER A 81 14.69 -4.90 -0.05
N GLY A 82 15.57 -3.93 -0.35
CA GLY A 82 16.23 -3.07 0.62
C GLY A 82 17.41 -3.74 1.33
N ARG A 83 17.76 -4.98 0.92
CA ARG A 83 18.88 -5.77 1.43
C ARG A 83 20.11 -5.71 0.51
N GLU A 84 19.97 -5.13 -0.67
CA GLU A 84 21.00 -5.00 -1.67
C GLU A 84 22.19 -4.20 -1.11
N PRO A 85 23.45 -4.67 -1.25
CA PRO A 85 24.60 -4.02 -0.62
C PRO A 85 24.78 -2.55 -0.99
N TRP A 86 24.45 -2.17 -2.22
CA TRP A 86 24.57 -0.78 -2.69
C TRP A 86 23.47 0.15 -2.15
N LEU A 87 22.44 -0.38 -1.50
CA LEU A 87 21.38 0.39 -0.85
C LEU A 87 21.62 0.56 0.66
N HIS A 88 22.62 -0.14 1.23
CA HIS A 88 22.90 -0.08 2.66
C HIS A 88 23.25 1.34 3.09
N GLY A 89 22.56 1.82 4.12
CA GLY A 89 22.78 3.15 4.68
C GLY A 89 22.22 4.31 3.86
N ILE A 90 21.55 4.06 2.72
CA ILE A 90 20.86 5.11 1.96
C ILE A 90 19.45 5.29 2.53
N PRO A 91 19.15 6.40 3.22
CA PRO A 91 17.84 6.58 3.86
C PRO A 91 16.72 6.54 2.81
N GLY A 92 15.67 5.79 3.12
CA GLY A 92 14.51 5.64 2.23
C GLY A 92 14.59 4.44 1.28
N PHE A 93 15.68 3.67 1.28
CA PHE A 93 15.79 2.43 0.49
C PHE A 93 15.66 1.14 1.30
N GLN A 94 15.30 1.25 2.58
CA GLN A 94 14.93 0.12 3.44
C GLN A 94 13.40 0.07 3.59
N PRO A 95 12.82 -1.12 3.83
CA PRO A 95 11.42 -1.29 4.22
C PRO A 95 11.21 -0.81 5.67
N ALA A 96 11.48 0.46 5.91
CA ALA A 96 11.37 1.13 7.19
C ALA A 96 10.88 2.56 6.89
N GLY A 97 9.57 2.76 7.08
CA GLY A 97 8.94 4.05 6.88
C GLY A 97 9.28 5.01 8.00
N PHE A 98 9.64 6.24 7.68
CA PHE A 98 9.75 7.31 8.66
C PHE A 98 9.37 8.67 8.06
N GLU A 99 8.94 9.59 8.93
CA GLU A 99 8.68 10.97 8.57
C GLU A 99 9.88 11.84 8.99
N ARG A 100 10.25 12.79 8.13
CA ARG A 100 11.22 13.84 8.43
C ARG A 100 10.90 15.09 7.62
N ASP A 101 10.84 16.24 8.28
CA ASP A 101 10.62 17.55 7.66
C ASP A 101 9.38 17.60 6.74
N GLY A 102 8.26 17.00 7.19
CA GLY A 102 7.00 16.94 6.44
C GLY A 102 7.04 16.03 5.21
N ARG A 103 7.98 15.09 5.15
CA ARG A 103 8.12 14.12 4.06
C ARG A 103 8.20 12.71 4.61
N ILE A 104 7.61 11.76 3.89
CA ILE A 104 7.70 10.34 4.18
C ILE A 104 8.85 9.74 3.36
N TYR A 105 9.67 8.93 4.02
CA TYR A 105 10.78 8.20 3.44
C TYR A 105 10.60 6.71 3.67
N GLY A 106 11.04 5.90 2.71
CA GLY A 106 11.12 4.45 2.83
C GLY A 106 10.84 3.76 1.51
N LEU A 107 11.26 2.50 1.42
CA LEU A 107 11.26 1.78 0.16
C LEU A 107 9.83 1.59 -0.37
N GLY A 108 9.61 2.07 -1.59
CA GLY A 108 8.32 1.99 -2.26
C GLY A 108 7.37 3.15 -1.99
N ILE A 109 7.69 4.13 -1.12
CA ILE A 109 6.80 5.27 -0.86
C ILE A 109 6.42 6.02 -2.15
N SER A 110 7.42 6.24 -3.03
CA SER A 110 7.20 6.90 -4.32
C SER A 110 6.79 5.95 -5.45
N ASN A 111 7.08 4.66 -5.35
CA ASN A 111 6.76 3.66 -6.37
C ASN A 111 6.34 2.33 -5.71
N MET A 112 5.06 2.14 -5.41
CA MET A 112 3.99 3.16 -5.49
C MET A 112 3.09 3.22 -4.26
N LYS A 113 3.59 2.79 -3.10
CA LYS A 113 2.83 2.64 -1.86
C LYS A 113 2.14 3.92 -1.42
N GLY A 114 2.76 5.08 -1.62
CA GLY A 114 2.15 6.38 -1.27
C GLY A 114 0.90 6.71 -2.09
N ALA A 115 0.75 6.16 -3.30
CA ALA A 115 -0.45 6.35 -4.13
C ALA A 115 -1.61 5.39 -3.75
N LEU A 116 -1.35 4.42 -2.87
CA LEU A 116 -2.35 3.47 -2.39
C LEU A 116 -3.01 3.90 -1.06
N CYS A 117 -2.46 4.92 -0.40
CA CYS A 117 -2.82 5.34 0.95
C CYS A 117 -3.75 6.56 0.93
#